data_AF-A0AA39T6A5-F1
#
_entry.id   AF-A0AA39T6A5-F1
#
_cell.length_a   1.000
_cell.length_b   1.000
_cell.length_c   1.000
_cell.angle_alpha   90.00
_cell.angle_beta   90.00
_cell.angle_gamma   90.00
#
_symmetry.space_group_name_H-M   'P 1'
#
loop_
_entity.id
_entity.type
_entity.pdbx_description
1 polymer ?
#
loop_
_entity_poly.entity_id
_entity_poly.type
_entity_poly.pdbx_seq_one_letter_code
_entity_poly.pdbx_strand_id
1 'polypeptide(L)'
;MSSLQTAMSMSMSFNNPHSHFDEHGWVINIRRTLEEELENDTEIPVSIFNVPKTLMSTDPDSYTPQEVAIGPYHYWRPQLYEMERYKLAAAKRTQRHLHNDCSTDLKFDHVVDQLLMLVLKIRASYHKFLNFSNEMLAWMMAIDASFLLEFLQIYAVKQGHVNRILR
;
A
#
# COMPACT_ATOMS: atom_id res chain seq x y z
N MET A 1 34.83 55.05 29.26
CA MET A 1 35.01 54.02 30.30
C MET A 1 33.63 53.47 30.65
N SER A 2 33.29 52.28 30.15
CA SER A 2 32.99 51.07 30.95
C SER A 2 31.64 51.18 31.70
N SER A 3 30.56 50.57 31.17
CA SER A 3 29.99 49.23 31.51
C SER A 3 28.98 49.34 32.68
N LEU A 4 27.84 48.66 32.81
CA LEU A 4 27.32 47.36 32.37
C LEU A 4 25.78 47.44 32.20
N GLN A 5 25.23 46.79 31.18
CA GLN A 5 23.84 46.36 31.13
C GLN A 5 23.86 44.87 30.78
N THR A 6 23.51 44.01 31.74
CA THR A 6 23.31 42.57 31.52
C THR A 6 21.90 42.23 31.95
N ALA A 7 21.02 42.01 30.97
CA ALA A 7 19.76 41.31 31.15
C ALA A 7 19.61 40.29 30.01
N MET A 8 19.97 39.07 30.37
CA MET A 8 19.61 37.76 29.82
C MET A 8 18.88 37.72 28.47
N SER A 9 19.56 37.19 27.45
CA SER A 9 18.92 36.69 26.23
C SER A 9 18.22 35.36 26.51
N MET A 10 16.89 35.36 26.54
CA MET A 10 16.09 34.15 26.34
C MET A 10 15.64 34.12 24.89
N SER A 11 16.48 33.54 24.02
CA SER A 11 16.04 33.10 22.70
C SER A 11 15.17 31.85 22.89
N MET A 12 13.85 32.03 22.85
CA MET A 12 12.94 30.89 22.68
C MET A 12 13.05 30.42 21.23
N SER A 13 13.84 29.38 21.02
CA SER A 13 13.88 28.65 19.76
C SER A 13 12.55 27.91 19.59
N PHE A 14 11.67 28.41 18.72
CA PHE A 14 10.48 27.68 18.30
C PHE A 14 10.93 26.46 17.47
N ASN A 15 10.86 25.27 18.08
CA ASN A 15 11.03 24.01 17.37
C ASN A 15 9.83 23.80 16.43
N ASN A 16 10.02 24.08 15.15
CA ASN A 16 9.06 23.77 14.09
C ASN A 16 9.26 22.31 13.65
N PRO A 17 8.26 21.40 13.72
CA PRO A 17 8.41 19.99 13.37
C PRO A 17 8.29 19.76 11.86
N HIS A 18 9.04 20.51 11.05
CA HIS A 18 9.21 20.14 9.65
C HIS A 18 10.16 18.95 9.60
N SER A 19 9.61 17.80 9.19
CA SER A 19 10.37 16.62 8.79
C SER A 19 11.62 17.03 8.04
N HIS A 20 12.78 16.63 8.53
CA HIS A 20 14.05 16.81 7.84
C HIS A 20 13.92 16.22 6.42
N PHE A 21 13.82 17.07 5.41
CA PHE A 21 13.69 16.64 4.03
C PHE A 21 14.94 15.85 3.65
N ASP A 22 14.78 14.55 3.38
CA ASP A 22 15.87 13.70 2.93
C ASP A 22 16.13 13.94 1.44
N GLU A 23 16.91 14.98 1.17
CA GLU A 23 17.33 15.36 -0.17
C GLU A 23 18.09 14.22 -0.87
N HIS A 24 18.90 13.46 -0.13
CA HIS A 24 19.69 12.38 -0.70
C HIS A 24 18.80 11.23 -1.17
N GLY A 25 17.85 10.81 -0.34
CA GLY A 25 16.82 9.85 -0.72
C GLY A 25 16.00 10.31 -1.93
N TRP A 26 15.69 11.62 -2.00
CA TRP A 26 14.96 12.19 -3.14
C TRP A 26 15.76 12.10 -4.45
N VAL A 27 17.05 12.45 -4.46
CA VAL A 27 17.89 12.41 -5.67
C VAL A 27 18.10 10.99 -6.18
N ILE A 28 18.41 10.03 -5.28
CA ILE A 28 18.54 8.61 -5.64
C ILE A 28 17.25 8.12 -6.29
N ASN A 29 16.12 8.54 -5.75
CA ASN A 29 14.82 8.13 -6.23
C ASN A 29 14.50 8.66 -7.64
N ILE A 30 14.75 9.95 -7.90
CA ILE A 30 14.54 10.54 -9.25
C ILE A 30 15.38 9.83 -10.30
N ARG A 31 16.65 9.58 -10.00
CA ARG A 31 17.56 8.88 -10.93
C ARG A 31 17.03 7.50 -11.29
N ARG A 32 16.67 6.72 -10.28
CA ARG A 32 16.11 5.37 -10.46
C ARG A 32 14.84 5.39 -11.30
N THR A 33 13.92 6.33 -11.04
CA THR A 33 12.68 6.46 -11.82
C THR A 33 12.96 6.77 -13.29
N LEU A 34 13.91 7.66 -13.58
CA LEU A 34 14.30 8.00 -14.96
C LEU A 34 15.00 6.86 -15.70
N GLU A 35 15.75 6.01 -14.98
CA GLU A 35 16.43 4.84 -15.54
C GLU A 35 15.48 3.66 -15.80
N GLU A 36 14.38 3.56 -15.04
CA GLU A 36 13.39 2.48 -15.11
C GLU A 36 12.34 2.66 -16.23
N GLU A 37 12.22 3.83 -16.87
CA GLU A 37 11.21 4.13 -17.91
C GLU A 37 11.45 3.46 -19.29
N LEU A 38 12.50 2.65 -19.47
CA LEU A 38 12.90 2.20 -20.82
C LEU A 38 12.31 0.84 -21.30
N GLU A 39 11.62 0.05 -20.47
CA GLU A 39 11.33 -1.36 -20.82
C GLU A 39 9.85 -1.74 -21.05
N ASN A 40 8.87 -0.84 -21.00
CA ASN A 40 7.48 -1.19 -21.37
C ASN A 40 6.72 0.00 -21.96
N ASP A 41 6.61 0.00 -23.29
CA ASP A 41 5.93 0.99 -24.15
C ASP A 41 4.39 0.96 -24.03
N THR A 42 3.86 0.57 -22.86
CA THR A 42 2.43 0.64 -22.54
C THR A 42 2.25 1.69 -21.46
N GLU A 43 1.82 2.89 -21.85
CA GLU A 43 1.48 3.95 -20.91
C GLU A 43 0.34 3.46 -20.00
N ILE A 44 0.67 3.08 -18.77
CA ILE A 44 -0.34 2.68 -17.79
C ILE A 44 -0.92 3.97 -17.23
N PRO A 45 -2.21 4.26 -17.49
CA PRO A 45 -2.80 5.48 -16.99
C PRO A 45 -2.89 5.41 -15.46
N VAL A 46 -2.58 6.54 -14.84
CA VAL A 46 -2.84 6.74 -13.41
C VAL A 46 -4.33 6.54 -13.16
N SER A 47 -4.69 5.59 -12.28
CA SER A 47 -6.07 5.15 -12.06
C SER A 47 -6.48 5.09 -10.59
N ILE A 48 -5.53 5.17 -9.66
CA ILE A 48 -5.76 5.10 -8.21
C ILE A 48 -5.46 6.44 -7.58
N PHE A 49 -6.53 7.15 -7.21
CA PHE A 49 -6.52 8.51 -6.67
C PHE A 49 -6.81 8.55 -5.18
N ASN A 50 -6.21 9.51 -4.48
CA ASN A 50 -6.59 9.85 -3.11
C ASN A 50 -7.83 10.71 -3.19
N VAL A 51 -8.71 10.53 -2.21
CA VAL A 51 -9.86 11.40 -2.08
C VAL A 51 -9.39 12.84 -1.80
N PRO A 52 -9.84 13.84 -2.58
CA PRO A 52 -9.56 15.24 -2.31
C PRO A 52 -9.91 15.64 -0.87
N LYS A 53 -9.07 16.48 -0.25
CA LYS A 53 -9.25 16.90 1.16
C LYS A 53 -10.61 17.54 1.42
N THR A 54 -11.17 18.25 0.43
CA THR A 54 -12.49 18.86 0.49
C THR A 54 -13.59 17.81 0.64
N LEU A 55 -13.54 16.73 -0.13
CA LEU A 55 -14.48 15.60 0.02
C LEU A 55 -14.24 14.83 1.31
N MET A 56 -12.97 14.57 1.67
CA MET A 56 -12.65 13.96 2.97
C MET A 56 -13.22 14.75 4.16
N SER A 57 -13.28 16.09 4.08
CA SER A 57 -13.79 16.91 5.18
C SER A 57 -15.31 16.91 5.31
N THR A 58 -16.06 16.56 4.26
CA THR A 58 -17.53 16.52 4.33
C THR A 58 -18.03 15.27 5.02
N ASP A 59 -17.39 14.13 4.76
CA ASP A 59 -17.74 12.85 5.38
C ASP A 59 -16.50 11.92 5.43
N PRO A 60 -15.67 12.03 6.49
CA PRO A 60 -14.43 11.26 6.59
C PRO A 60 -14.62 9.74 6.56
N ASP A 61 -15.75 9.25 7.05
CA ASP A 61 -16.01 7.82 7.25
C ASP A 61 -16.38 7.14 5.93
N SER A 62 -17.05 7.84 5.01
CA SER A 62 -17.36 7.35 3.65
C SER A 62 -16.12 7.12 2.77
N TYR A 63 -15.00 7.75 3.11
CA TYR A 63 -13.77 7.71 2.31
C TYR A 63 -12.59 7.03 3.02
N THR A 64 -12.77 6.67 4.29
CA THR A 64 -11.80 5.92 5.08
C THR A 64 -12.25 4.48 5.21
N PRO A 65 -11.40 3.49 4.86
CA PRO A 65 -11.73 2.10 5.13
C PRO A 65 -11.93 1.88 6.63
N GLN A 66 -13.03 1.23 6.99
CA GLN A 66 -13.44 0.99 8.38
C GLN A 66 -13.03 -0.40 8.90
N GLU A 67 -12.97 -1.38 8.00
CA GLU A 67 -12.71 -2.79 8.35
C GLU A 67 -11.38 -3.27 7.75
N VAL A 68 -11.26 -3.19 6.42
CA VAL A 68 -10.12 -3.73 5.69
C VAL A 68 -9.43 -2.65 4.86
N ALA A 69 -8.13 -2.48 5.09
CA ALA A 69 -7.27 -1.72 4.19
C ALA A 69 -6.95 -2.55 2.94
N ILE A 70 -6.94 -1.97 1.76
CA ILE A 70 -6.42 -2.63 0.54
C ILE A 70 -5.42 -1.69 -0.11
N GLY A 71 -4.23 -2.20 -0.36
CA GLY A 71 -3.16 -1.48 -1.01
C GLY A 71 -2.47 -0.42 -0.13
N PRO A 72 -1.50 0.29 -0.72
CA PRO A 72 -0.50 1.09 -0.02
C PRO A 72 -1.04 2.41 0.55
N TYR A 73 -2.14 2.95 0.02
CA TYR A 73 -2.74 4.19 0.55
C TYR A 73 -3.41 4.02 1.90
N HIS A 74 -3.78 2.80 2.26
CA HIS A 74 -4.48 2.50 3.51
C HIS A 74 -3.64 1.65 4.47
N TYR A 75 -2.37 1.43 4.14
CA TYR A 75 -1.42 0.71 4.97
C TYR A 75 -1.12 1.45 6.28
N TRP A 76 -0.72 0.70 7.33
CA TRP A 76 -0.36 1.21 8.66
C TRP A 76 -1.45 1.98 9.44
N ARG A 77 -2.73 1.70 9.19
CA ARG A 77 -3.80 2.20 10.05
C ARG A 77 -4.00 1.26 11.23
N PRO A 78 -3.68 1.67 12.48
CA PRO A 78 -3.76 0.79 13.65
C PRO A 78 -5.16 0.18 13.83
N GLN A 79 -6.20 0.91 13.44
CA GLN A 79 -7.60 0.47 13.53
C GLN A 79 -7.90 -0.73 12.62
N LEU A 80 -7.10 -0.95 11.57
CA LEU A 80 -7.34 -1.99 10.56
C LEU A 80 -6.40 -3.19 10.72
N TYR A 81 -5.55 -3.21 11.76
CA TYR A 81 -4.55 -4.26 11.97
C TYR A 81 -5.14 -5.62 12.25
N GLU A 82 -6.37 -5.67 12.79
CA GLU A 82 -7.04 -6.94 13.06
C GLU A 82 -7.26 -7.73 11.77
N MET A 83 -7.56 -7.04 10.66
CA MET A 83 -7.80 -7.64 9.35
C MET A 83 -6.54 -8.19 8.69
N GLU A 84 -5.35 -7.69 9.03
CA GLU A 84 -4.08 -8.21 8.50
C GLU A 84 -3.88 -9.70 8.82
N ARG A 85 -4.36 -10.17 9.98
CA ARG A 85 -4.31 -11.59 10.35
C ARG A 85 -5.15 -12.46 9.41
N TYR A 86 -6.32 -11.96 9.00
CA TYR A 86 -7.21 -12.67 8.09
C TYR A 86 -6.64 -12.69 6.67
N LYS A 87 -5.99 -11.61 6.23
CA LYS A 87 -5.30 -11.59 4.94
C LYS A 87 -4.13 -12.57 4.90
N LEU A 88 -3.32 -12.61 5.95
CA LEU A 88 -2.25 -13.61 6.09
C LEU A 88 -2.80 -15.04 6.12
N ALA A 89 -3.95 -15.26 6.76
CA ALA A 89 -4.61 -16.56 6.75
C ALA A 89 -5.13 -16.96 5.35
N ALA A 90 -5.59 -15.99 4.55
CA ALA A 90 -5.95 -16.21 3.14
C ALA A 90 -4.70 -16.55 2.32
N ALA A 91 -3.62 -15.78 2.43
CA ALA A 91 -2.34 -16.06 1.75
C ALA A 91 -1.80 -17.47 2.06
N LYS A 92 -1.84 -17.90 3.33
CA LYS A 92 -1.45 -19.26 3.73
C LYS A 92 -2.32 -20.35 3.08
N ARG A 93 -3.61 -20.09 2.87
CA ARG A 93 -4.52 -21.02 2.17
C ARG A 93 -4.24 -21.03 0.68
N THR A 94 -4.03 -19.86 0.07
CA THR A 94 -3.56 -19.75 -1.32
C THR A 94 -2.30 -20.59 -1.53
N GLN A 95 -1.30 -20.46 -0.65
CA GLN A 95 -0.09 -21.28 -0.73
C GLN A 95 -0.40 -22.79 -0.70
N ARG A 96 -1.28 -23.24 0.21
CA ARG A 96 -1.67 -24.66 0.28
C ARG A 96 -2.36 -25.14 -1.01
N HIS A 97 -3.21 -24.31 -1.61
CA HIS A 97 -3.85 -24.64 -2.88
C HIS A 97 -2.83 -24.76 -4.01
N LEU A 98 -1.85 -23.85 -4.10
CA LEU A 98 -0.76 -23.93 -5.09
C LEU A 98 0.05 -25.23 -4.97
N HIS A 99 0.33 -25.69 -3.75
CA HIS A 99 1.00 -26.98 -3.53
C HIS A 99 0.13 -28.19 -3.89
N ASN A 100 -1.19 -28.12 -3.70
CA ASN A 100 -2.08 -29.25 -3.94
C ASN A 100 -2.47 -29.41 -5.41
N ASP A 101 -2.60 -28.30 -6.15
CA ASP A 101 -3.06 -28.31 -7.55
C ASP A 101 -1.92 -28.49 -8.55
N CYS A 102 -0.66 -28.32 -8.12
CA CYS A 102 0.50 -28.39 -8.99
C CYS A 102 1.47 -29.50 -8.55
N SER A 103 1.92 -30.33 -9.50
CA SER A 103 2.95 -31.36 -9.27
C SER A 103 4.36 -30.78 -8.99
N THR A 104 4.46 -29.47 -8.80
CA THR A 104 5.68 -28.72 -8.49
C THR A 104 5.46 -27.95 -7.19
N ASP A 105 6.48 -27.91 -6.33
CA ASP A 105 6.51 -27.16 -5.06
C ASP A 105 6.50 -25.64 -5.31
N LEU A 106 5.39 -25.10 -5.83
CA LEU A 106 5.21 -23.67 -5.97
C LEU A 106 4.97 -23.06 -4.59
N LYS A 107 5.98 -22.31 -4.13
CA LYS A 107 5.91 -21.51 -2.91
C LYS A 107 5.14 -20.22 -3.17
N PHE A 108 4.62 -19.63 -2.09
CA PHE A 108 3.97 -18.32 -2.16
C PHE A 108 4.89 -17.23 -2.70
N ASP A 109 6.21 -17.35 -2.47
CA ASP A 109 7.25 -16.50 -3.04
C ASP A 109 7.12 -16.38 -4.57
N HIS A 110 6.69 -17.42 -5.28
CA HIS A 110 6.47 -17.32 -6.73
C HIS A 110 5.39 -16.29 -7.09
N VAL A 111 4.32 -16.16 -6.29
CA VAL A 111 3.31 -15.11 -6.48
C VAL A 111 3.92 -13.73 -6.27
N VAL A 112 4.80 -13.61 -5.26
CA VAL A 112 5.51 -12.37 -4.95
C VAL A 112 6.47 -12.00 -6.08
N ASP A 113 7.21 -12.95 -6.63
CA ASP A 113 8.13 -12.75 -7.76
C ASP A 113 7.39 -12.24 -9.01
N GLN A 114 6.23 -12.83 -9.31
CA GLN A 114 5.37 -12.37 -10.42
C GLN A 114 4.88 -10.93 -10.19
N LEU A 115 4.57 -10.56 -8.95
CA LEU A 115 4.20 -9.18 -8.61
C LEU A 115 5.39 -8.23 -8.63
N LEU A 116 6.59 -8.71 -8.30
CA LEU A 116 7.83 -7.93 -8.35
C LEU A 116 8.11 -7.46 -9.78
N MET A 117 7.89 -8.33 -10.77
CA MET A 117 7.97 -7.98 -12.20
C MET A 117 6.96 -6.90 -12.62
N LEU A 118 5.87 -6.74 -11.87
CA LEU A 118 4.81 -5.76 -12.13
C LEU A 118 4.91 -4.51 -11.25
N VAL A 119 5.89 -4.39 -10.36
CA VAL A 119 5.94 -3.29 -9.37
C VAL A 119 5.92 -1.91 -10.02
N LEU A 120 6.63 -1.71 -11.14
CA LEU A 120 6.61 -0.42 -11.85
C LEU A 120 5.21 -0.11 -12.39
N LYS A 121 4.53 -1.12 -12.94
CA LYS A 121 3.14 -1.01 -13.41
C LYS A 121 2.16 -0.70 -12.27
N ILE A 122 2.36 -1.35 -11.13
CA ILE A 122 1.62 -1.10 -9.90
C ILE A 122 1.83 0.36 -9.49
N ARG A 123 3.07 0.84 -9.39
CA ARG A 123 3.39 2.24 -9.02
C ARG A 123 2.78 3.25 -9.98
N ALA A 124 2.86 3.01 -11.29
CA ALA A 124 2.29 3.89 -12.31
C ALA A 124 0.76 4.05 -12.16
N SER A 125 0.08 3.05 -11.59
CA SER A 125 -1.36 3.12 -11.34
C SER A 125 -1.73 4.12 -10.23
N TYR A 126 -0.80 4.49 -9.33
CA TYR A 126 -1.05 5.39 -8.20
C TYR A 126 -0.63 6.83 -8.52
N HIS A 127 -1.53 7.80 -8.33
CA HIS A 127 -1.24 9.24 -8.59
C HIS A 127 -0.19 9.87 -7.65
N LYS A 128 0.20 9.19 -6.56
CA LYS A 128 1.27 9.62 -5.67
C LYS A 128 2.38 8.59 -5.66
N PHE A 129 3.59 9.11 -5.48
CA PHE A 129 4.76 8.29 -5.20
C PHE A 129 4.53 7.41 -3.97
N LEU A 130 4.85 6.12 -4.13
CA LEU A 130 4.76 5.12 -3.09
C LEU A 130 6.14 4.89 -2.46
N ASN A 131 6.36 5.38 -1.23
CA ASN A 131 7.64 5.22 -0.54
C ASN A 131 7.80 3.84 0.14
N PHE A 132 7.66 2.78 -0.65
CA PHE A 132 7.88 1.39 -0.22
C PHE A 132 9.02 0.79 -1.04
N SER A 133 9.75 -0.20 -0.52
CA SER A 133 10.63 -1.00 -1.37
C SER A 133 9.79 -1.82 -2.37
N ASN A 134 10.41 -2.23 -3.49
CA ASN A 134 9.71 -3.06 -4.47
C ASN A 134 9.24 -4.38 -3.87
N GLU A 135 10.07 -4.99 -3.03
CA GLU A 135 9.73 -6.21 -2.27
C GLU A 135 8.54 -5.99 -1.34
N MET A 136 8.56 -4.93 -0.53
CA MET A 136 7.46 -4.63 0.40
C MET A 136 6.14 -4.41 -0.34
N LEU A 137 6.18 -3.69 -1.48
CA LEU A 137 5.01 -3.47 -2.31
C LEU A 137 4.48 -4.77 -2.92
N ALA A 138 5.36 -5.64 -3.42
CA ALA A 138 4.98 -6.93 -3.98
C ALA A 138 4.33 -7.84 -2.92
N TRP A 139 4.91 -7.93 -1.72
CA TRP A 139 4.34 -8.69 -0.60
C TRP A 139 2.97 -8.16 -0.18
N MET A 140 2.82 -6.84 -0.05
CA MET A 140 1.54 -6.21 0.26
C MET A 140 0.47 -6.59 -0.76
N MET A 141 0.80 -6.49 -2.06
CA MET A 141 -0.11 -6.83 -3.14
C MET A 141 -0.47 -8.32 -3.15
N ALA A 142 0.49 -9.22 -2.87
CA ALA A 142 0.26 -10.66 -2.84
C ALA A 142 -0.72 -11.06 -1.73
N ILE A 143 -0.55 -10.46 -0.54
CA ILE A 143 -1.38 -10.71 0.64
C ILE A 143 -2.80 -10.15 0.41
N ASP A 144 -2.90 -8.90 -0.05
CA ASP A 144 -4.18 -8.25 -0.33
C ASP A 144 -4.95 -8.96 -1.46
N ALA A 145 -4.28 -9.36 -2.54
CA ALA A 145 -4.88 -10.11 -3.64
C ALA A 145 -5.38 -11.49 -3.20
N SER A 146 -4.62 -12.19 -2.35
CA SER A 146 -5.05 -13.48 -1.79
C SER A 146 -6.32 -13.34 -0.95
N PHE A 147 -6.39 -12.30 -0.12
CA PHE A 147 -7.59 -12.00 0.66
C PHE A 147 -8.79 -11.67 -0.24
N LEU A 148 -8.60 -10.80 -1.22
CA LEU A 148 -9.67 -10.37 -2.13
C LEU A 148 -10.20 -11.54 -2.96
N LEU A 149 -9.32 -12.38 -3.50
CA LEU A 149 -9.69 -13.55 -4.28
C LEU A 149 -10.55 -14.51 -3.44
N GLU A 150 -10.13 -14.80 -2.22
CA GLU A 150 -10.90 -15.66 -1.33
C GLU A 150 -12.25 -15.04 -0.91
N PHE A 151 -12.26 -13.75 -0.61
CA PHE A 151 -13.48 -13.02 -0.29
C PHE A 151 -14.50 -13.12 -1.44
N LEU A 152 -14.05 -12.91 -2.68
CA LEU A 152 -14.87 -13.03 -3.88
C LEU A 152 -15.34 -14.48 -4.12
N GLN A 153 -14.49 -15.48 -3.89
CA GLN A 153 -14.87 -16.89 -3.99
C GLN A 153 -15.98 -17.25 -2.99
N ILE A 154 -15.84 -16.85 -1.73
CA ILE A 154 -16.86 -17.07 -0.69
C ILE A 154 -18.17 -16.37 -1.08
N TYR A 155 -18.09 -15.14 -1.58
CA TYR A 155 -19.26 -14.39 -2.03
C TYR A 155 -19.97 -15.08 -3.19
N ALA A 156 -19.23 -15.52 -4.21
CA ALA A 156 -19.77 -16.23 -5.37
C ALA A 156 -20.45 -17.55 -4.99
N VAL A 157 -19.85 -18.31 -4.08
CA VAL A 157 -20.46 -19.55 -3.55
C VAL A 157 -21.76 -19.24 -2.83
N LYS A 158 -21.78 -18.24 -1.94
CA LYS A 158 -23.00 -17.84 -1.22
C LYS A 158 -24.11 -17.37 -2.15
N GLN A 159 -23.82 -16.53 -3.14
CA GLN A 159 -24.76 -16.10 -4.18
C GLN A 159 -25.33 -17.29 -4.97
N GLY A 160 -24.49 -18.27 -5.33
CA GLY A 160 -24.93 -19.50 -6.00
C GLY A 160 -25.87 -20.36 -5.14
N HIS A 161 -25.71 -20.34 -3.82
CA HIS A 161 -26.61 -21.02 -2.88
C HIS A 161 -27.93 -20.26 -2.69
N VAL A 162 -27.89 -18.93 -2.60
CA VAL A 162 -29.10 -18.08 -2.53
C VAL A 162 -29.96 -18.24 -3.78
N ASN A 163 -29.36 -18.26 -4.98
CA ASN A 163 -30.08 -18.47 -6.24
C ASN A 163 -30.65 -19.88 -6.43
N ARG A 164 -30.15 -20.88 -5.68
CA ARG A 164 -30.67 -22.26 -5.69
C ARG A 164 -31.82 -22.47 -4.70
N ILE A 165 -31.91 -21.67 -3.63
CA ILE A 165 -32.97 -21.77 -2.62
C ILE A 165 -34.23 -21.01 -3.04
N LEU A 166 -34.10 -20.00 -3.92
CA LEU A 166 -35.20 -19.19 -4.44
C LEU A 166 -35.85 -19.74 -5.74
N ARG A 167 -35.63 -21.02 -6.07
CA ARG A 167 -36.28 -21.70 -7.20
C ARG A 167 -37.15 -22.86 -6.75
#